data_AF-A0A0S3UKU3-F1
#
_entry.id   AF-A0A0S3UKU3-F1
#
_cell.length_a   1.000
_cell.length_b   1.000
_cell.length_c   1.000
_cell.angle_alpha   90.00
_cell.angle_beta   90.00
_cell.angle_gamma   90.00
#
_symmetry.space_group_name_H-M   'P 1'
#
loop_
_entity.id
_entity.type
_entity.pdbx_description
1 polymer ?
#
loop_
_entity_poly.entity_id
_entity_poly.type
_entity_poly.pdbx_seq_one_letter_code
_entity_poly.pdbx_strand_id
1 'polypeptide(L)' 'MINLQYIIYLMEKLPNDPVILVSAVNMLLRDGEFDTLSSLCNNFNDTPERLQAYLRAAGFIYSEQQKQFRPIGYDE' A
#
# COMPACT_ATOMS: atom_id res chain seq x y z
N MET A 1 12.27 -18.66 -4.27
CA MET A 1 11.27 -17.59 -4.41
C MET A 1 10.27 -17.78 -3.29
N ILE A 2 10.06 -16.78 -2.45
CA ILE A 2 9.04 -16.86 -1.40
C ILE A 2 7.69 -16.54 -2.07
N ASN A 3 6.65 -17.32 -1.75
CA ASN A 3 5.32 -17.11 -2.28
C ASN A 3 4.66 -15.94 -1.53
N LEU A 4 4.42 -14.82 -2.21
CA LEU A 4 3.80 -13.62 -1.62
C LEU A 4 2.39 -13.89 -1.10
N GLN A 5 1.59 -14.64 -1.85
CA GLN A 5 0.25 -15.09 -1.43
C GLN A 5 0.28 -15.76 -0.05
N TYR A 6 1.30 -16.58 0.21
CA TYR A 6 1.44 -17.27 1.51
C TYR A 6 1.81 -16.29 2.63
N ILE A 7 2.63 -15.27 2.35
CA ILE A 7 2.92 -14.21 3.33
C ILE A 7 1.66 -13.40 3.62
N ILE A 8 0.89 -13.02 2.60
CA ILE A 8 -0.36 -12.27 2.77
C ILE A 8 -1.37 -13.07 3.59
N TYR A 9 -1.48 -14.37 3.34
CA TYR A 9 -2.37 -15.25 4.10
C TYR A 9 -1.96 -15.35 5.58
N LEU A 10 -0.67 -15.17 5.91
CA LEU A 10 -0.17 -15.12 7.28
C LEU A 10 -0.22 -13.70 7.89
N MET A 11 -0.34 -12.67 7.06
CA MET A 11 -0.41 -11.27 7.51
C MET A 11 -1.85 -10.90 7.85
N GLU A 12 -2.17 -10.84 9.14
CA GLU A 12 -3.50 -10.40 9.60
C GLU A 12 -3.73 -8.89 9.44
N LYS A 13 -2.66 -8.07 9.42
CA LYS A 13 -2.74 -6.59 9.39
C LYS A 13 -1.58 -5.97 8.62
N LEU A 14 -1.83 -4.79 8.04
CA LEU A 14 -0.78 -3.94 7.48
C LEU A 14 0.13 -3.36 8.59
N PRO A 15 1.42 -3.09 8.28
CA PRO A 15 2.32 -2.40 9.21
C PRO A 15 1.81 -0.99 9.57
N ASN A 16 2.11 -0.51 10.77
CA ASN A 16 1.73 0.84 11.19
C ASN A 16 2.80 1.90 10.92
N ASP A 17 4.08 1.53 10.89
CA ASP A 17 5.14 2.51 10.58
C ASP A 17 4.96 3.02 9.14
N PRO A 18 4.90 4.34 8.89
CA PRO A 18 4.57 4.86 7.56
C PRO A 18 5.53 4.42 6.45
N VAL A 19 6.84 4.31 6.74
CA VAL A 19 7.84 3.94 5.74
C VAL A 19 7.74 2.45 5.41
N ILE A 20 7.54 1.61 6.42
CA ILE A 20 7.32 0.18 6.24
C ILE A 20 5.98 -0.07 5.53
N LEU A 21 4.92 0.67 5.91
CA LEU A 21 3.59 0.58 5.33
C LEU A 21 3.60 0.91 3.83
N VAL A 22 4.27 2.00 3.42
CA VAL A 22 4.45 2.33 1.99
C VAL A 22 5.12 1.19 1.24
N SER A 23 6.19 0.63 1.82
CA SER A 23 6.92 -0.48 1.19
C SER A 23 6.04 -1.71 1.01
N ALA A 24 5.27 -2.08 2.04
CA ALA A 24 4.35 -3.20 1.99
C ALA A 24 3.23 -2.97 0.95
N VAL A 25 2.56 -1.81 1.00
CA VAL A 25 1.46 -1.50 0.07
C VAL A 25 1.94 -1.48 -1.38
N ASN A 26 3.09 -0.87 -1.66
CA ASN A 26 3.64 -0.82 -3.01
C ASN A 26 4.04 -2.21 -3.53
N MET A 27 4.61 -3.06 -2.68
CA MET A 27 4.94 -4.44 -3.04
C MET A 27 3.67 -5.23 -3.40
N LEU A 28 2.62 -5.11 -2.59
CA LEU A 28 1.34 -5.79 -2.80
C LEU A 28 0.62 -5.33 -4.08
N LEU A 29 0.66 -4.04 -4.39
CA LEU A 29 0.06 -3.50 -5.62
C LEU A 29 0.88 -3.81 -6.87
N ARG A 30 2.22 -3.77 -6.78
CA ARG A 30 3.11 -4.02 -7.93
C ARG A 30 3.13 -5.48 -8.33
N ASP A 31 3.16 -6.39 -7.34
CA ASP A 31 3.29 -7.82 -7.61
C ASP A 31 1.94 -8.44 -8.05
N GLY A 32 0.89 -7.62 -8.18
CA GLY A 32 -0.39 -8.00 -8.77
C GLY A 32 -1.33 -8.75 -7.84
N GLU A 33 -1.03 -8.81 -6.55
CA GLU A 33 -1.87 -9.42 -5.53
C GLU A 33 -3.20 -8.65 -5.36
N PHE A 34 -3.16 -7.34 -5.64
CA PHE A 34 -4.35 -6.49 -5.67
C PHE A 34 -4.33 -5.58 -6.90
N ASP A 35 -5.45 -5.54 -7.62
CA ASP A 35 -5.59 -4.72 -8.83
C ASP A 35 -5.71 -3.22 -8.53
N THR A 36 -6.25 -2.88 -7.35
CA THR A 36 -6.57 -1.52 -6.93
C THR A 36 -6.24 -1.30 -5.45
N LEU A 37 -5.97 -0.05 -5.07
CA LEU A 37 -5.83 0.35 -3.68
C LEU A 37 -7.07 -0.03 -2.86
N SER A 38 -8.27 0.12 -3.43
CA SER A 38 -9.53 -0.27 -2.79
C SER A 38 -9.60 -1.76 -2.47
N SER A 39 -9.22 -2.64 -3.40
CA SER A 39 -9.20 -4.08 -3.15
C SER A 39 -8.22 -4.48 -2.04
N LEU A 40 -7.05 -3.83 -2.00
CA LEU A 40 -6.08 -4.03 -0.92
C LEU A 40 -6.64 -3.58 0.42
N CYS A 41 -7.16 -2.34 0.50
CA CYS A 41 -7.72 -1.80 1.74
C CYS A 41 -8.86 -2.69 2.27
N ASN A 42 -9.78 -3.14 1.41
CA ASN A 42 -10.87 -4.02 1.81
C ASN A 42 -10.37 -5.34 2.42
N ASN A 43 -9.30 -5.94 1.87
CA ASN A 43 -8.71 -7.17 2.40
C ASN A 43 -8.14 -7.00 3.83
N PHE A 44 -7.66 -5.79 4.16
CA PHE A 44 -7.09 -5.47 5.46
C PHE A 44 -8.06 -4.69 6.38
N ASN A 45 -9.37 -4.75 6.09
CA ASN A 45 -10.42 -4.03 6.84
C ASN A 45 -10.15 -2.53 6.99
N ASP A 46 -9.83 -1.90 5.87
CA ASP A 46 -9.35 -0.53 5.80
C ASP A 46 -10.04 0.26 4.67
N THR A 47 -9.83 1.58 4.61
CA THR A 47 -10.32 2.41 3.50
C THR A 47 -9.19 3.14 2.78
N PRO A 48 -9.31 3.33 1.45
CA PRO A 48 -8.35 4.12 0.67
C PRO A 48 -8.19 5.53 1.22
N GLU A 49 -9.27 6.18 1.68
CA GLU A 49 -9.24 7.56 2.18
C GLU A 49 -8.41 7.66 3.45
N ARG A 50 -8.61 6.73 4.40
CA ARG A 50 -7.86 6.71 5.65
C ARG A 50 -6.38 6.37 5.40
N LEU A 51 -6.10 5.41 4.51
CA LEU A 51 -4.72 5.04 4.16
C LEU A 51 -3.97 6.20 3.50
N GLN A 52 -4.61 6.84 2.52
CA GLN A 52 -4.03 7.98 1.81
C GLN A 52 -3.83 9.18 2.74
N ALA A 53 -4.79 9.48 3.61
CA ALA A 53 -4.65 10.57 4.58
C ALA A 53 -3.47 10.32 5.54
N TYR A 54 -3.35 9.10 6.05
CA TYR A 54 -2.27 8.70 6.95
C TYR A 54 -0.88 8.82 6.28
N LEU A 55 -0.74 8.24 5.08
CA LEU A 55 0.53 8.27 4.34
C LEU A 55 0.85 9.67 3.80
N ARG A 56 -0.16 10.49 3.48
CA ARG A 56 0.03 11.90 3.11
C ARG A 56 0.58 12.73 4.26
N ALA A 57 0.10 12.53 5.48
CA ALA A 57 0.65 13.18 6.67
C ALA A 57 2.13 12.79 6.91
N ALA A 58 2.55 11.61 6.44
CA ALA A 58 3.92 11.13 6.48
C ALA A 58 4.79 11.51 5.27
N GLY A 59 4.27 12.31 4.33
CA GLY A 59 5.04 12.79 3.17
C GLY A 59 4.91 11.94 1.90
N PHE A 60 3.92 11.04 1.82
CA PHE A 60 3.69 10.20 0.64
C PHE A 60 2.34 10.48 -0.04
N ILE A 61 2.30 10.41 -1.36
CA ILE A 61 1.08 10.56 -2.17
C ILE A 61 0.88 9.32 -3.04
N TYR A 62 -0.37 8.87 -3.16
CA TYR A 62 -0.72 7.76 -4.01
C TYR A 62 -0.81 8.19 -5.48
N SER A 63 -0.22 7.39 -6.36
CA SER A 63 -0.28 7.54 -7.81
C SER A 63 -1.09 6.40 -8.41
N GLU A 64 -2.30 6.70 -8.89
CA GLU A 64 -3.16 5.71 -9.54
C GLU A 64 -2.51 5.15 -10.81
N GLN A 65 -1.85 6.00 -11.60
CA GLN A 65 -1.18 5.61 -12.84
C GLN A 65 -0.09 4.56 -12.61
N GLN A 66 0.67 4.70 -11.53
CA GLN A 66 1.76 3.78 -11.20
C GLN A 66 1.38 2.73 -10.17
N LYS A 67 0.14 2.77 -9.66
CA LYS A 67 -0.38 1.91 -8.59
C LYS A 67 0.57 1.84 -7.38
N GLN A 68 1.09 2.98 -6.95
CA GLN A 68 2.02 3.05 -5.81
C GLN A 68 1.98 4.39 -5.08
N PHE A 69 2.34 4.36 -3.80
CA PHE A 69 2.68 5.54 -3.02
C PHE A 69 4.10 6.01 -3.33
N ARG A 70 4.29 7.32 -3.44
CA ARG A 70 5.57 7.98 -3.73
C ARG A 70 5.78 9.18 -2.82
N PRO A 71 7.01 9.64 -2.57
CA PRO A 71 7.24 10.90 -1.87
C PRO A 71 6.49 12.06 -2.54
N ILE A 72 5.95 12.97 -1.74
CA ILE A 72 5.38 14.23 -2.27
C ILE A 72 6.51 15.01 -2.97
N GLY A 73 6.21 15.53 -4.16
CA GLY A 73 7.19 16.22 -5.02
C GLY A 73 8.06 15.29 -5.89
N TYR A 74 7.78 13.99 -5.95
CA TYR A 74 8.56 13.05 -6.77
C TYR A 74 8.54 13.36 -8.28
N ASP A 75 7.43 13.88 -8.79
CA ASP A 75 7.24 14.20 -10.22
C ASP A 75 7.53 15.68 -10.56
N GLU A 76 7.99 16.47 -9.59
CA GLU A 76 8.33 17.90 -9.75
C GLU A 76 9.75 18.14 -10.28
#